data_AF-A0A5C1MC58-F1
#
_entry.id   AF-A0A5C1MC58-F1
#
_cell.length_a   1.000
_cell.length_b   1.000
_cell.length_c   1.000
_cell.angle_alpha   90.00
_cell.angle_beta   90.00
_cell.angle_gamma   90.00
#
_symmetry.space_group_name_H-M   'P 1'
#
loop_
_entity.id
_entity.type
_entity.pdbx_description
1 polymer ?
#
loop_
_entity_poly.entity_id
_entity_poly.type
_entity_poly.pdbx_seq_one_letter_code
_entity_poly.pdbx_strand_id
1 'polypeptide(L)'
;MGRLKRLLARRADATVIQEVPGYLRVELRTTLFVDDAEFLLDRERNCIQVRSASRVGYSDLGKNRRRMEEIREAFRLAGARS
;
A
#
# COMPACT_ATOMS: atom_id res chain seq x y z
N MET A 1 4.55 2.37 -11.99
CA MET A 1 4.41 2.74 -10.55
C MET A 1 3.78 4.10 -10.28
N GLY A 2 3.92 5.12 -11.15
CA GLY A 2 3.41 6.48 -10.86
C GLY A 2 1.92 6.59 -10.50
N ARG A 3 1.08 5.64 -10.93
CA ARG A 3 -0.34 5.61 -10.55
C ARG A 3 -0.57 5.25 -9.08
N LEU A 4 0.06 4.18 -8.60
CA LEU A 4 -0.06 3.73 -7.21
C LEU A 4 0.44 4.82 -6.26
N LYS A 5 1.56 5.46 -6.60
CA LYS A 5 2.09 6.62 -5.87
C LYS A 5 1.06 7.74 -5.76
N ARG A 6 0.39 8.13 -6.86
CA ARG A 6 -0.66 9.17 -6.82
C ARG A 6 -1.85 8.79 -5.94
N LEU A 7 -2.22 7.51 -5.90
CA LEU A 7 -3.29 7.02 -5.06
C LEU A 7 -2.92 7.13 -3.58
N LEU A 8 -1.71 6.70 -3.24
CA LEU A 8 -1.18 6.77 -1.88
C LEU A 8 -0.94 8.21 -1.42
N ALA A 9 -0.42 9.08 -2.30
CA ALA A 9 -0.19 10.49 -2.00
C ALA A 9 -1.49 11.29 -1.75
N ARG A 10 -2.65 10.78 -2.16
CA ARG A 10 -3.96 11.38 -1.86
C ARG A 10 -4.53 10.96 -0.51
N ARG A 11 -3.91 9.99 0.15
CA ARG A 11 -4.34 9.49 1.45
C ARG A 11 -3.65 10.29 2.55
N ALA A 12 -4.43 10.84 3.46
CA ALA A 12 -3.90 11.56 4.63
C ALA A 12 -3.18 10.62 5.62
N ASP A 13 -3.50 9.32 5.59
CA ASP A 13 -2.93 8.29 6.46
C ASP A 13 -1.70 7.58 5.88
N ALA A 14 -1.21 7.98 4.70
CA ALA A 14 -0.10 7.31 4.00
C ALA A 14 1.06 8.25 3.68
N THR A 15 2.27 7.86 4.05
CA THR A 15 3.50 8.59 3.74
C THR A 15 4.45 7.69 2.95
N VAL A 16 4.81 8.10 1.73
CA VAL A 16 5.84 7.38 0.96
C VAL A 16 7.19 7.66 1.58
N ILE A 17 7.84 6.63 2.12
CA ILE A 17 9.15 6.73 2.78
C ILE A 17 10.29 6.23 1.89
N GLN A 18 9.99 5.41 0.88
CA GLN A 18 10.97 4.98 -0.11
C GLN A 18 10.32 4.77 -1.47
N GLU A 19 10.99 5.26 -2.51
CA GLU A 19 10.60 5.04 -3.90
C GLU A 19 11.84 4.65 -4.70
N VAL A 20 11.79 3.47 -5.32
CA VAL A 20 12.80 3.01 -6.25
C VAL A 20 12.11 2.42 -7.49
N PRO A 21 12.80 2.23 -8.62
CA PRO A 21 12.19 1.68 -9.82
C PRO A 21 11.57 0.29 -9.55
N GLY A 22 10.24 0.23 -9.59
CA GLY A 22 9.49 -1.01 -9.36
C GLY A 22 9.24 -1.35 -7.89
N TYR A 23 9.64 -0.53 -6.92
CA TYR A 23 9.31 -0.75 -5.52
C TYR A 23 8.94 0.55 -4.80
N LEU A 24 7.96 0.47 -3.92
CA LEU A 24 7.47 1.58 -3.13
C LEU A 24 7.27 1.13 -1.69
N ARG A 25 7.87 1.83 -0.73
CA ARG A 25 7.60 1.65 0.70
C ARG A 25 6.82 2.84 1.23
N VAL A 26 5.79 2.53 1.98
CA VAL A 26 4.82 3.48 2.50
C VAL A 26 4.61 3.18 3.97
N GLU A 27 4.62 4.21 4.78
CA GLU A 27 4.23 4.13 6.17
C GLU A 27 2.77 4.58 6.31
N LEU A 28 1.94 3.72 6.88
CA LEU A 28 0.54 3.98 7.15
C LEU A 28 0.39 4.31 8.63
N ARG A 29 -0.07 5.52 8.94
CA ARG A 29 -0.22 6.00 10.32
C ARG A 29 -1.68 6.11 10.67
N THR A 30 -2.04 5.50 11.80
CA THR A 30 -3.32 5.68 12.47
C THR A 30 -3.08 6.33 13.83
N THR A 31 -4.15 6.77 14.49
CA THR A 31 -4.07 7.37 15.82
C THR A 31 -3.46 6.45 16.88
N LEU A 32 -3.45 5.14 16.64
CA LEU A 32 -3.00 4.13 17.61
C LEU A 32 -1.81 3.30 17.11
N PHE A 33 -1.57 3.23 15.79
CA PHE A 33 -0.62 2.30 15.19
C PHE A 33 0.09 2.90 13.98
N VAL A 34 1.31 2.41 13.75
CA VAL A 34 2.10 2.69 12.55
C VAL A 34 2.42 1.36 11.88
N ASP A 35 2.01 1.24 10.62
CA ASP A 35 2.24 0.07 9.79
C ASP A 35 3.17 0.42 8.62
N ASP A 36 4.00 -0.53 8.20
CA ASP A 36 4.68 -0.46 6.91
C ASP A 36 3.86 -1.22 5.86
N ALA A 37 3.75 -0.64 4.68
CA ALA A 37 3.27 -1.28 3.47
C ALA A 37 4.32 -1.16 2.36
N GLU A 38 4.72 -2.30 1.83
CA GLU A 38 5.66 -2.42 0.72
C GLU A 38 4.93 -2.91 -0.52
N PHE A 39 5.18 -2.26 -1.65
CA PHE A 39 4.61 -2.58 -2.95
C PHE A 39 5.74 -2.85 -3.94
N LEU A 40 5.78 -4.07 -4.48
CA LEU A 40 6.77 -4.50 -5.45
C LEU A 40 6.08 -4.79 -6.79
N LEU A 41 6.58 -4.18 -7.86
CA LEU A 41 6.17 -4.50 -9.22
C LEU A 41 6.85 -5.79 -9.67
N ASP A 42 6.07 -6.85 -9.73
CA ASP A 42 6.49 -8.09 -10.34
C ASP A 42 6.18 -8.01 -11.85
N ARG A 43 7.23 -7.71 -12.64
CA ARG A 43 7.10 -7.59 -14.09
C ARG A 43 6.89 -8.95 -14.76
N GLU A 44 7.43 -10.02 -14.19
CA GLU A 44 7.31 -11.37 -14.74
C GLU A 44 5.88 -11.88 -14.61
N ARG A 45 5.24 -11.63 -13.46
CA ARG A 45 3.86 -12.02 -13.19
C ARG A 45 2.84 -10.93 -13.53
N ASN A 46 3.32 -9.81 -14.08
CA ASN A 46 2.55 -8.61 -14.41
C ASN A 46 1.61 -8.18 -13.26
N CYS A 47 2.09 -8.25 -12.02
CA CYS A 47 1.30 -8.00 -10.83
C CYS A 47 2.04 -7.13 -9.82
N ILE A 48 1.31 -6.61 -8.84
CA ILE A 48 1.93 -5.91 -7.70
C ILE A 48 1.86 -6.85 -6.50
N GLN A 49 3.02 -7.22 -5.99
CA GLN A 49 3.14 -7.88 -4.71
C GLN A 49 3.05 -6.85 -3.60
N VAL A 50 2.31 -7.19 -2.56
CA VAL A 50 2.03 -6.28 -1.46
C VAL A 50 2.36 -6.97 -0.15
N ARG A 51 3.20 -6.34 0.67
CA ARG A 51 3.56 -6.82 2.00
C ARG A 51 3.18 -5.76 3.02
N SER A 52 2.48 -6.16 4.09
CA SER A 52 2.21 -5.29 5.23
C SER A 52 2.93 -5.84 6.46
N ALA A 53 3.63 -4.97 7.18
CA ALA A 53 4.30 -5.29 8.43
C ALA A 53 3.87 -4.29 9.50
N SER A 54 3.09 -4.75 10.47
CA SER A 54 2.67 -3.95 11.62
C SER A 54 3.84 -3.78 12.59
N ARG A 55 4.18 -2.54 12.98
CA ARG A 55 5.34 -2.27 13.86
C ARG A 55 5.07 -2.48 15.34
N VAL A 56 3.80 -2.62 15.76
CA VAL A 56 3.41 -2.86 17.15
C VAL A 56 2.35 -3.96 17.22
N GLY A 57 2.61 -4.98 18.04
CA GLY A 57 1.88 -6.24 18.15
C GLY A 57 0.50 -6.15 18.81
N TYR A 58 -0.40 -5.34 18.26
CA TYR A 58 -1.82 -5.39 18.61
C TYR A 58 -2.62 -5.92 17.43
N SER A 59 -3.55 -6.83 17.72
CA SER A 59 -4.51 -7.30 16.72
C SER A 59 -5.37 -6.09 16.33
N ASP A 60 -5.07 -5.46 15.19
CA ASP A 60 -5.72 -4.24 14.66
C ASP A 60 -7.19 -4.48 14.24
N LEU A 61 -7.82 -5.54 14.77
CA LEU A 61 -9.18 -6.01 14.48
C LEU A 61 -9.47 -6.13 12.98
N GLY A 62 -8.44 -6.40 12.17
CA GLY A 62 -8.53 -6.50 10.72
C GLY A 62 -8.61 -5.17 9.97
N LYS A 63 -8.46 -4.00 10.62
CA LYS A 63 -8.45 -2.69 9.94
C LYS A 63 -7.28 -2.58 8.97
N ASN A 64 -6.08 -3.04 9.36
CA ASN A 64 -4.94 -3.11 8.45
C ASN A 64 -5.25 -3.98 7.23
N ARG A 65 -5.82 -5.18 7.41
CA ARG A 65 -6.23 -6.05 6.29
C ARG A 65 -7.22 -5.35 5.35
N ARG A 66 -8.26 -4.73 5.91
CA ARG A 66 -9.27 -3.99 5.13
C ARG A 66 -8.63 -2.85 4.33
N ARG A 67 -7.70 -2.09 4.92
CA ARG A 67 -6.98 -1.01 4.24
C ARG A 67 -6.15 -1.53 3.07
N MET A 68 -5.46 -2.66 3.26
CA MET A 68 -4.67 -3.28 2.18
C MET A 68 -5.58 -3.77 1.05
N GLU A 69 -6.76 -4.31 1.36
CA GLU A 69 -7.77 -4.69 0.37
C GLU A 69 -8.32 -3.49 -0.39
N GLU A 70 -8.64 -2.39 0.29
CA GLU A 70 -9.07 -1.13 -0.33
C GLU A 70 -8.03 -0.57 -1.30
N ILE A 71 -6.74 -0.56 -0.90
CA ILE A 71 -5.65 -0.11 -1.78
C ILE A 71 -5.52 -1.02 -2.99
N ARG A 72 -5.63 -2.35 -2.79
CA ARG A 72 -5.59 -3.34 -3.88
C ARG A 72 -6.74 -3.16 -4.85
N GLU A 73 -7.95 -2.96 -4.33
CA GLU A 73 -9.16 -2.77 -5.13
C GLU A 73 -9.12 -1.45 -5.90
N ALA A 74 -8.76 -0.36 -5.23
CA ALA A 74 -8.62 0.94 -5.86
C ALA A 74 -7.54 0.92 -6.95
N PHE A 75 -6.44 0.17 -6.77
CA PHE A 75 -5.45 -0.04 -7.83
C PHE A 75 -6.01 -0.85 -9.02
N ARG A 76 -6.76 -1.93 -8.76
CA ARG A 76 -7.40 -2.76 -9.80
C ARG A 76 -8.42 -1.97 -10.61
N LEU A 77 -9.34 -1.27 -9.94
CA LEU A 77 -10.37 -0.43 -10.56
C LEU A 77 -9.76 0.67 -11.40
N ALA A 78 -8.64 1.21 -10.94
CA ALA A 78 -7.89 2.15 -11.72
C ALA A 78 -7.38 1.42 -13.00
N GLY A 79 -6.71 0.26 -12.88
CA GLY A 79 -6.17 -0.50 -14.03
C GLY A 79 -7.20 -0.93 -15.08
N ALA A 80 -8.44 -1.21 -14.67
CA ALA A 80 -9.51 -1.71 -15.53
C ALA A 80 -10.16 -0.65 -16.45
N ARG A 81 -9.75 0.62 -16.37
CA ARG A 81 -10.23 1.71 -17.26
C ARG A 81 -9.27 1.99 -18.43
N SER A 82 -8.54 0.97 -18.90
CA SER A 82 -7.62 1.08 -20.05
C SER A 82 -8.07 0.14 -21.16
#